data_AF-A0A078IKY9-F1
#
_entry.id   AF-A0A078IKY9-F1
#
_cell.length_a   1.000
_cell.length_b   1.000
_cell.length_c   1.000
_cell.angle_alpha   90.00
_cell.angle_beta   90.00
_cell.angle_gamma   90.00
#
_symmetry.space_group_name_H-M   'P 1'
#
loop_
_entity.id
_entity.type
_entity.pdbx_description
1 polymer ?
#
loop_
_entity_poly.entity_id
_entity_poly.type
_entity_poly.pdbx_seq_one_letter_code
_entity_poly.pdbx_strand_id
1 'polypeptide(L)' 'MLRHLKLNKQAEQIHSAIINTIAEGKYRTADLGGTSTTTEFTKAICNHL' A
#
# COMPACT_ATOMS: atom_id res chain seq x y z
N MET A 1 -10.70 -8.78 -3.54
CA MET A 1 -11.48 -9.61 -2.58
C MET A 1 -12.45 -8.79 -1.73
N LEU A 2 -12.00 -7.87 -0.84
CA LEU A 2 -12.86 -7.17 0.13
C LEU A 2 -14.11 -6.50 -0.48
N ARG A 3 -13.99 -5.85 -1.64
CA ARG A 3 -15.14 -5.29 -2.38
C ARG A 3 -16.20 -6.34 -2.75
N HIS A 4 -15.78 -7.55 -3.14
CA HIS A 4 -16.69 -8.67 -3.44
C HIS A 4 -17.37 -9.23 -2.18
N LEU A 5 -16.73 -9.10 -1.01
CA LEU A 5 -17.31 -9.44 0.29
C LEU A 5 -18.16 -8.29 0.88
N LYS A 6 -18.42 -7.23 0.10
CA LYS A 6 -19.13 -6.00 0.54
C LYS A 6 -18.44 -5.23 1.67
N LEU A 7 -17.14 -5.46 1.90
CA LEU A 7 -16.30 -4.73 2.86
C LEU A 7 -15.64 -3.52 2.20
N ASN A 8 -16.46 -2.63 1.63
CA ASN A 8 -15.99 -1.53 0.77
C ASN A 8 -15.16 -0.49 1.52
N LYS A 9 -15.53 -0.16 2.77
CA LYS A 9 -14.80 0.84 3.57
C LYS A 9 -13.35 0.43 3.80
N GLN A 10 -13.13 -0.80 4.25
CA GLN A 10 -11.80 -1.36 4.51
C GLN A 10 -11.01 -1.48 3.21
N ALA A 11 -11.67 -1.90 2.12
CA ALA A 11 -11.03 -1.97 0.81
C ALA A 11 -10.52 -0.60 0.36
N GLU A 12 -11.30 0.45 0.56
CA GLU A 12 -10.92 1.79 0.12
C GLU A 12 -9.84 2.41 0.98
N GLN A 13 -9.87 2.16 2.31
CA GLN A 13 -8.77 2.57 3.20
C GLN A 13 -7.45 1.93 2.78
N ILE A 14 -7.43 0.60 2.56
CA ILE A 14 -6.22 -0.11 2.11
C ILE A 14 -5.77 0.37 0.74
N HIS A 15 -6.70 0.54 -0.21
CA HIS A 15 -6.39 1.02 -1.55
C HIS A 15 -5.75 2.42 -1.52
N SER A 16 -6.32 3.35 -0.74
CA SER A 16 -5.80 4.70 -0.59
C SER A 16 -4.40 4.70 0.04
N ALA A 17 -4.19 3.91 1.10
CA ALA A 17 -2.89 3.78 1.75
C ALA A 17 -1.79 3.27 0.79
N ILE A 18 -2.12 2.29 -0.05
CA ILE A 18 -1.21 1.76 -1.08
C ILE A 18 -0.85 2.84 -2.10
N ILE A 19 -1.86 3.54 -2.65
CA ILE A 19 -1.63 4.58 -3.67
C ILE A 19 -0.79 5.72 -3.10
N ASN A 20 -1.07 6.16 -1.87
CA ASN A 20 -0.29 7.20 -1.19
C ASN A 20 1.18 6.75 -1.02
N THR A 21 1.42 5.53 -0.54
CA THR A 21 2.79 5.01 -0.33
C THR A 21 3.59 4.95 -1.64
N ILE A 22 2.95 4.56 -2.75
CA ILE A 22 3.59 4.53 -4.07
C ILE A 22 3.87 5.95 -4.58
N ALA A 23 2.92 6.87 -4.40
CA ALA A 23 3.03 8.26 -4.82
C ALA A 23 4.17 9.00 -4.11
N GLU A 24 4.42 8.71 -2.83
CA GLU A 24 5.58 9.25 -2.10
C GLU A 24 6.92 8.83 -2.70
N GLY A 25 6.97 7.64 -3.30
CA GLY A 25 8.16 7.08 -3.93
C GLY A 25 9.31 6.70 -3.01
N LYS A 26 9.18 6.89 -1.69
CA LYS A 26 10.21 6.60 -0.68
C LYS A 26 10.40 5.10 -0.43
N TYR A 27 9.32 4.33 -0.43
CA TYR A 27 9.31 2.91 -0.06
C TYR A 27 9.10 1.99 -1.26
N ARG A 28 9.69 2.30 -2.41
CA ARG A 28 9.50 1.51 -3.64
C ARG A 28 10.29 0.20 -3.58
N THR A 29 9.64 -0.89 -3.95
CA THR A 29 10.28 -2.19 -4.15
C THR A 29 11.07 -2.22 -5.47
N ALA A 30 11.93 -3.23 -5.63
CA ALA A 30 12.82 -3.35 -6.78
C ALA A 30 12.10 -3.38 -8.14
N ASP A 31 10.93 -3.99 -8.21
CA ASP A 31 10.08 -4.05 -9.41
C ASP A 31 9.52 -2.68 -9.82
N LEU A 32 9.40 -1.75 -8.86
CA LEU A 32 9.00 -0.35 -9.09
C LEU A 32 10.21 0.60 -9.16
N GLY A 33 11.42 0.05 -9.34
CA GLY A 33 12.67 0.80 -9.46
C GLY A 33 13.20 1.40 -8.16
N GLY A 34 12.75 0.89 -7.00
CA GLY A 34 13.30 1.26 -5.70
C GLY A 34 14.22 0.21 -5.10
N THR A 35 14.57 0.40 -3.83
CA THR A 35 15.47 -0.51 -3.09
C THR A 35 14.84 -1.06 -1.82
N SER A 36 13.59 -0.71 -1.53
CA SER A 36 12.90 -1.14 -0.32
C SER A 36 12.51 -2.61 -0.39
N THR A 37 12.56 -3.25 0.77
CA THR A 37 12.09 -4.63 0.96
C THR A 37 10.57 -4.68 1.05
N THR A 38 10.01 -5.88 0.85
CA THR A 38 8.58 -6.15 1.07
C THR A 38 8.12 -5.71 2.46
N THR A 39 8.95 -5.96 3.49
CA THR A 39 8.65 -5.58 4.88
C THR A 39 8.58 -4.07 5.07
N GLU A 40 9.50 -3.31 4.48
CA GLU A 40 9.52 -1.85 4.58
C GLU A 40 8.33 -1.22 3.87
N PHE A 41 8.01 -1.69 2.65
CA PHE A 41 6.82 -1.23 1.93
C PHE A 41 5.53 -1.57 2.70
N THR A 42 5.43 -2.76 3.27
CA THR A 42 4.26 -3.17 4.08
C THR A 42 4.10 -2.29 5.32
N LYS A 43 5.21 -2.00 6.04
CA LYS A 43 5.18 -1.06 7.18
C LYS A 43 4.73 0.32 6.76
N ALA A 44 5.22 0.82 5.63
CA ALA A 44 4.82 2.13 5.11
C ALA A 44 3.31 2.18 4.77
N ILE A 45 2.75 1.12 4.20
CA ILE A 45 1.29 1.02 3.98
C ILE A 45 0.54 1.06 5.32
N CYS A 46 0.96 0.29 6.32
CA CYS A 46 0.32 0.28 7.63
C CYS A 46 0.36 1.65 8.34
N ASN A 47 1.41 2.45 8.10
CA ASN A 47 1.49 3.82 8.64
C ASN A 47 0.51 4.79 7.97
N HIS A 48 -0.02 4.44 6.79
CA HIS A 48 -1.01 5.22 6.04
C HIS A 48 -2.46 4.75 6.24
N LEU A 49 -2.70 3.72 7.07
CA LEU A 49 -4.03 3.21 7.41
C LEU A 49 -4.67 3.99 8.57
#